data_AF-A0A139NDJ4-F1
#
_entry.id   AF-A0A139NDJ4-F1
#
_cell.length_a   1.000
_cell.length_b   1.000
_cell.length_c   1.000
_cell.angle_alpha   90.00
_cell.angle_beta   90.00
_cell.angle_gamma   90.00
#
_symmetry.space_group_name_H-M   'P 1'
#
loop_
_entity.id
_entity.type
_entity.pdbx_description
1 polymer ?
#
loop_
_entity_poly.entity_id
_entity_poly.type
_entity_poly.pdbx_seq_one_letter_code
_entity_poly.pdbx_strand_id
1 'polypeptide(L)' 'MRAHEILNNPFLNKGTAFTMEERKELGLIGLLPPYVQTIEEQAE' A
#
# COMPACT_ATOMS: atom_id res chain seq x y z
N MET A 1 -6.89 -12.12 4.66
CA MET A 1 -7.60 -10.88 4.28
C MET A 1 -7.41 -10.67 2.79
N ARG A 2 -8.44 -10.18 2.10
CA ARG A 2 -8.34 -9.79 0.69
C ARG A 2 -7.61 -8.45 0.58
N ALA A 3 -6.94 -8.21 -0.54
CA ALA A 3 -6.23 -6.96 -0.83
C ALA A 3 -7.07 -5.70 -0.52
N HIS A 4 -8.33 -5.68 -0.96
CA HIS A 4 -9.24 -4.56 -0.70
C HIS A 4 -9.58 -4.38 0.79
N GLU A 5 -9.58 -5.44 1.60
CA GLU A 5 -9.82 -5.33 3.05
C GLU A 5 -8.65 -4.62 3.75
N ILE A 6 -7.42 -4.80 3.25
CA ILE A 6 -6.22 -4.12 3.74
C ILE A 6 -6.28 -2.64 3.39
N LEU A 7 -6.58 -2.32 2.12
CA LEU A 7 -6.66 -0.94 1.65
C LEU A 7 -7.81 -0.16 2.30
N ASN A 8 -8.90 -0.83 2.67
CA ASN A 8 -10.05 -0.20 3.32
C ASN A 8 -9.90 -0.10 4.85
N ASN A 9 -8.88 -0.70 5.45
CA ASN A 9 -8.64 -0.61 6.88
C ASN A 9 -7.63 0.52 7.19
N PRO A 10 -8.04 1.62 7.84
CA PRO A 10 -7.14 2.77 8.10
C PRO A 10 -5.97 2.44 9.03
N PHE A 11 -6.05 1.37 9.83
CA PHE A 11 -4.95 0.94 10.70
C PHE A 11 -3.91 0.09 9.98
N LEU A 12 -4.23 -0.44 8.80
CA LEU A 12 -3.33 -1.29 8.01
C LEU A 12 -2.84 -0.60 6.74
N ASN A 13 -3.67 0.28 6.17
CA ASN A 13 -3.40 0.91 4.89
C ASN A 13 -2.25 1.93 5.00
N LYS A 14 -1.16 1.66 4.28
CA LYS A 14 -0.01 2.58 4.11
C LYS A 14 -0.10 3.40 2.82
N GLY A 15 -1.20 3.26 2.06
CA GLY A 15 -1.36 3.87 0.74
C GLY A 15 -0.26 3.41 -0.23
N THR A 16 0.36 4.35 -0.94
CA THR A 16 1.50 4.06 -1.82
C THR A 16 2.80 3.71 -1.07
N ALA A 17 2.83 3.83 0.26
CA ALA A 17 4.01 3.53 1.05
C ALA A 17 4.21 2.05 1.38
N PHE A 18 3.32 1.16 0.89
CA PHE A 18 3.64 -0.26 0.84
C PHE A 18 4.85 -0.51 -0.06
N THR A 19 5.85 -1.22 0.46
CA THR A 19 7.02 -1.62 -0.34
C THR A 19 6.63 -2.60 -1.44
N MET A 20 7.51 -2.82 -2.41
CA MET A 20 7.23 -3.77 -3.50
C MET A 20 7.08 -5.21 -2.97
N GLU A 21 7.84 -5.58 -1.95
CA GLU A 21 7.76 -6.86 -1.25
C GLU A 21 6.41 -7.01 -0.55
N GLU A 22 5.98 -6.01 0.23
CA GLU A 22 4.68 -6.01 0.91
C GLU A 22 3.54 -6.10 -0.11
N ARG A 23 3.62 -5.36 -1.22
CA ARG A 23 2.60 -5.41 -2.27
C ARG A 23 2.49 -6.80 -2.89
N LYS A 24 3.60 -7.50 -3.07
CA LYS A 24 3.61 -8.88 -3.58
C LYS A 24 2.98 -9.85 -2.57
N GLU A 25 3.38 -9.76 -1.31
CA GLU A 25 2.89 -10.65 -0.25
C GLU A 25 1.41 -10.44 0.08
N LEU A 26 0.94 -9.19 0.04
CA LEU A 26 -0.43 -8.80 0.35
C LEU A 26 -1.37 -8.80 -0.87
N GLY A 27 -0.86 -9.12 -2.07
CA GLY A 27 -1.65 -9.16 -3.30
C GLY A 27 -2.12 -7.79 -3.79
N LEU A 28 -1.31 -6.74 -3.56
CA LEU A 28 -1.59 -5.35 -3.94
C LEU A 28 -0.98 -4.96 -5.29
N ILE A 29 -0.25 -5.86 -5.96
CA ILE A 29 0.34 -5.61 -7.29
C ILE A 29 -0.78 -5.30 -8.29
N GLY A 30 -0.64 -4.17 -8.99
CA GLY A 30 -1.62 -3.67 -9.95
C GLY A 30 -2.78 -2.87 -9.33
N LEU A 31 -2.90 -2.84 -8.00
CA LEU A 31 -3.94 -2.06 -7.29
C LEU A 31 -3.46 -0.69 -6.83
N LEU A 32 -2.15 -0.46 -6.80
CA LEU A 32 -1.52 0.79 -6.38
C LEU A 32 -0.68 1.39 -7.51
N PRO A 33 -0.53 2.73 -7.59
CA PRO A 33 0.42 3.39 -8.49
C PRO A 33 1.83 2.80 -8.38
N PRO A 34 2.63 2.77 -9.47
CA PRO A 34 3.92 2.05 -9.48
C PRO A 34 5.00 2.68 -8.59
N TYR A 35 4.93 3.99 -8.32
CA TYR A 35 5.85 4.66 -7.40
C TYR A 35 5.54 4.25 -5.95
N VAL A 36 6.59 3.92 -5.20
CA VAL A 36 6.52 3.70 -3.75
C VAL A 36 6.90 5.01 -3.08
N GLN A 37 5.97 5.62 -2.35
CA GLN A 37 6.22 6.85 -1.61
C GLN A 37 6.72 6.52 -0.20
N THR A 38 7.51 7.37 0.42
CA THR A 38 7.69 7.33 1.88
C THR A 38 6.48 7.96 2.59
N ILE A 39 6.39 7.79 3.91
CA ILE A 39 5.32 8.43 4.70
C ILE A 39 5.50 9.95 4.72
N GLU A 40 6.74 10.42 4.72
CA GLU A 40 7.09 11.83 4.66
C GLU A 40 6.64 12.46 3.33
N GLU A 41 6.90 11.80 2.19
CA GLU A 41 6.43 12.25 0.87
C GLU A 41 4.91 12.33 0.76
N GLN A 42 4.17 11.51 1.53
CA GLN A 42 2.69 11.57 1.58
C GLN A 42 2.15 12.70 2.45
N ALA A 43 2.96 13.20 3.39
CA ALA A 43 2.57 14.22 4.36
C ALA A 43 2.79 15.65 3.85
N GLU A 44 3.56 15.80 2.77
CA GLU A 44 3.74 17.05 2.02
C GLU A 44 2.55 17.34 1.08
#